data_AF-A0A2X3EJ27-F1
#
_entry.id   AF-A0A2X3EJ27-F1
#
_cell.length_a   1.000
_cell.length_b   1.000
_cell.length_c   1.000
_cell.angle_alpha   90.00
_cell.angle_beta   90.00
_cell.angle_gamma   90.00
#
_symmetry.space_group_name_H-M   'P 1'
#
loop_
_entity.id
_entity.type
_entity.pdbx_description
1 polymer ?
#
loop_
_entity_poly.entity_id
_entity_poly.type
_entity_poly.pdbx_seq_one_letter_code
_entity_poly.pdbx_strand_id
1 'polypeptide(L)'
;MPYFITLYIEPMKPKLDKIPVSIPHAFLGLTRKHPDDLDKQDEQTRKEKLKNADWKDFDKKWYESLETNESNDGFFGFAPVESATNHWGKVFENNHFTPQWNENIKNYDYTLRDEDTFDKSNRCTFEISQEQYESLLNDIKKEATQTNNRNPHLQQDNSKMVSLETLKENLYYNSMPNFFNSTPLHNCTTWVLNKLDSIGIEVIDVKEWIPDIVPNPNPHYAMAQFVLKQAFDIEFNLINTLKDSFQALADYHFVFRKFQNIDKDLESITGAKAFRDWARGMIDNRFVCQLEPNYNRLSKYDIKCSNEEEGLFASLKKWKENLQHKRQKLIKVYKMLNKVISSQIEKVNDLQGSFTFISYNKQTHKIQLRNKQSNYEPYDESKLDPNIPANNWSLNQLSPFIFIPKDEIHSRVLYHKYDYGKISDSYIESINQSYLGILSDNDNLTYWSKALHKLRKSANQPKEIENV
;
A
#
# COMPACT_ATOMS: atom_id res chain seq x y z
N MET A 1 21.51 6.19 7.74
CA MET A 1 21.28 6.85 6.44
C MET A 1 19.88 6.46 5.98
N PRO A 2 19.12 7.35 5.34
CA PRO A 2 17.81 6.99 4.81
C PRO A 2 17.97 6.01 3.63
N TYR A 3 17.04 5.06 3.52
CA TYR A 3 16.99 4.07 2.44
C TYR A 3 15.71 4.28 1.64
N PHE A 4 15.78 4.17 0.32
CA PHE A 4 14.66 4.47 -0.56
C PHE A 4 14.42 3.36 -1.57
N ILE A 5 13.17 2.93 -1.65
CA ILE A 5 12.66 2.11 -2.76
C ILE A 5 11.81 2.99 -3.65
N THR A 6 12.04 2.95 -4.94
CA THR A 6 11.24 3.70 -5.92
C THR A 6 10.61 2.76 -6.91
N LEU A 7 9.28 2.78 -6.97
CA LEU A 7 8.50 2.12 -8.02
C LEU A 7 8.53 3.02 -9.26
N TYR A 8 9.02 2.51 -10.38
CA TYR A 8 9.02 3.17 -11.68
C TYR A 8 7.99 2.51 -12.60
N ILE A 9 7.31 3.32 -13.40
CA ILE A 9 6.46 2.87 -14.50
C ILE A 9 7.03 3.43 -15.79
N GLU A 10 7.33 2.56 -16.74
CA GLU A 10 7.55 2.98 -18.11
C GLU A 10 6.19 3.31 -18.74
N PRO A 11 5.92 4.60 -19.06
CA PRO A 11 4.65 4.99 -19.62
C PRO A 11 4.48 4.41 -21.02
N MET A 12 3.24 4.08 -21.36
CA MET A 12 2.92 3.48 -22.65
C MET A 12 3.05 4.51 -23.77
N LYS A 13 4.09 4.38 -24.62
CA LYS A 13 4.14 5.09 -25.90
C LYS A 13 3.47 4.22 -26.96
N PRO A 14 2.44 4.71 -27.68
CA PRO A 14 1.84 3.96 -28.78
C PRO A 14 2.90 3.77 -29.88
N LYS A 15 3.48 2.57 -29.95
CA LYS A 15 4.28 2.16 -31.11
C LYS A 15 3.30 1.85 -32.24
N LEU A 16 3.08 2.83 -33.11
CA LEU A 16 2.16 2.76 -34.25
C LEU A 16 2.35 1.53 -35.14
N ASP A 17 3.53 0.89 -35.09
CA ASP A 17 3.96 0.04 -36.20
C ASP A 17 4.02 -1.47 -35.90
N LYS A 18 3.92 -1.95 -34.64
CA LYS A 18 4.24 -3.37 -34.36
C LYS A 18 3.38 -4.17 -33.37
N ILE A 19 2.63 -3.57 -32.44
CA ILE A 19 1.83 -4.37 -31.47
C ILE A 19 0.49 -3.66 -31.18
N PRO A 20 -0.67 -4.38 -31.19
CA PRO A 20 -1.98 -3.79 -30.95
C PRO A 20 -2.29 -3.45 -29.47
N VAL A 21 -1.41 -3.84 -28.55
CA VAL A 21 -1.53 -3.68 -27.10
C VAL A 21 -0.12 -3.51 -26.53
N SER A 22 0.16 -2.39 -25.88
CA SER A 22 1.35 -2.26 -25.01
C SER A 22 0.94 -2.66 -23.58
N ILE A 23 1.86 -3.19 -22.79
CA ILE A 23 1.67 -3.48 -21.37
C ILE A 23 2.64 -2.55 -20.63
N PRO A 24 2.20 -1.72 -19.68
CA PRO A 24 3.09 -0.89 -18.88
C PRO A 24 4.09 -1.80 -18.17
N HIS A 25 5.34 -1.36 -18.12
CA HIS A 25 6.38 -2.10 -17.43
C HIS A 25 6.69 -1.43 -16.10
N ALA A 26 6.58 -2.19 -15.01
CA ALA A 26 6.90 -1.71 -13.66
C ALA A 26 8.18 -2.37 -13.13
N PHE A 27 9.00 -1.60 -12.44
CA PHE A 27 10.24 -2.07 -11.81
C PHE A 27 10.58 -1.23 -10.57
N LEU A 28 11.55 -1.70 -9.78
CA LEU A 28 12.00 -1.07 -8.54
C LEU A 28 13.41 -0.52 -8.70
N GLY A 29 13.67 0.72 -8.28
CA GLY A 29 15.01 1.23 -8.03
C GLY A 29 15.30 1.29 -6.53
N LEU A 30 16.48 0.83 -6.12
CA LEU A 30 16.93 0.81 -4.74
C LEU A 30 18.08 1.81 -4.57
N THR A 31 17.87 2.83 -3.75
CA THR A 31 18.82 3.95 -3.57
C THR A 31 19.00 4.30 -2.09
N ARG A 32 20.18 4.83 -1.74
CA ARG A 32 20.51 5.33 -0.38
C ARG A 32 20.41 6.85 -0.27
N LYS A 33 19.93 7.48 -1.35
CA LYS A 33 19.62 8.89 -1.46
C LYS A 33 18.33 9.04 -2.25
N HIS A 34 17.50 10.00 -1.88
CA HIS A 34 16.23 10.22 -2.57
C HIS A 34 16.47 10.54 -4.05
N PRO A 35 15.74 9.92 -5.01
CA PRO A 35 15.89 10.18 -6.44
C PRO A 35 15.80 11.66 -6.81
N ASP A 36 14.87 12.42 -6.22
CA ASP A 36 14.80 13.87 -6.43
C ASP A 36 16.08 14.62 -6.06
N ASP A 37 16.82 14.15 -5.06
CA ASP A 37 18.08 14.79 -4.68
C ASP A 37 19.24 14.34 -5.59
N LEU A 38 19.16 13.14 -6.17
CA LEU A 38 20.06 12.71 -7.24
C LEU A 38 19.82 13.54 -8.52
N ASP A 39 18.56 13.76 -8.90
CA ASP A 39 18.22 14.61 -10.06
C ASP A 39 18.74 16.05 -9.88
N LYS A 40 18.63 16.61 -8.66
CA LYS A 40 19.18 17.94 -8.35
C LYS A 40 20.72 17.96 -8.44
N GLN A 41 21.39 16.89 -8.03
CA GLN A 41 22.84 16.78 -8.16
C GLN A 41 23.28 16.74 -9.62
N ASP A 42 22.56 16.01 -10.46
CA ASP A 42 22.82 16.01 -11.91
C ASP A 42 22.63 17.41 -12.50
N GLU A 43 21.55 18.12 -12.11
CA GLU A 43 21.31 19.48 -12.58
C GLU A 43 22.43 20.45 -12.17
N GLN A 44 22.92 20.34 -10.93
CA GLN A 44 24.03 21.14 -10.45
C GLN A 44 25.33 20.81 -11.19
N THR A 45 25.64 19.52 -11.34
CA THR A 45 26.83 19.03 -12.06
C THR A 45 26.84 19.51 -13.51
N ARG A 46 25.68 19.45 -14.19
CA ARG A 46 25.51 19.96 -15.55
C ARG A 46 25.78 21.47 -15.62
N LYS A 47 25.26 22.26 -14.68
CA LYS A 47 25.52 23.72 -14.61
C LYS A 47 27.01 24.02 -14.42
N GLU A 48 27.70 23.25 -13.59
CA GLU A 48 29.14 23.41 -13.34
C GLU A 48 29.97 23.05 -14.58
N LYS A 49 29.67 21.92 -15.22
CA LYS A 49 30.32 21.50 -16.48
C LYS A 49 30.12 22.52 -17.61
N LEU A 50 28.91 23.05 -17.75
CA LEU A 50 28.60 24.11 -18.73
C LEU A 50 29.42 25.38 -18.47
N LYS A 51 29.60 25.80 -17.21
CA LYS A 51 30.46 26.95 -16.85
C LYS A 51 31.93 26.71 -17.22
N ASN A 52 32.38 25.47 -17.11
CA ASN A 52 33.77 25.08 -17.35
C ASN A 52 34.05 24.63 -18.79
N ALA A 53 33.05 24.69 -19.69
CA ALA A 53 33.12 24.14 -21.05
C ALA A 53 33.59 22.66 -21.09
N ASP A 54 33.24 21.89 -20.05
CA ASP A 54 33.48 20.45 -20.00
C ASP A 54 32.31 19.71 -20.67
N TRP A 55 32.53 19.31 -21.91
CA TRP A 55 31.54 18.60 -22.72
C TRP A 55 31.52 17.10 -22.48
N LYS A 56 32.44 16.55 -21.68
CA LYS A 56 32.49 15.10 -21.43
C LYS A 56 31.38 14.71 -20.46
N ASP A 57 30.49 13.81 -20.89
CA ASP A 57 29.39 13.27 -20.07
C ASP A 57 28.58 14.38 -19.38
N PHE A 58 28.38 15.51 -20.07
CA PHE A 58 27.86 16.73 -19.43
C PHE A 58 26.36 16.66 -19.12
N ASP A 59 25.62 15.82 -19.83
CA ASP A 59 24.18 15.61 -19.63
C ASP A 59 23.84 14.21 -19.10
N LYS A 60 24.87 13.43 -18.71
CA LYS A 60 24.72 12.08 -18.17
C LYS A 60 23.88 12.11 -16.90
N LYS A 61 22.84 11.28 -16.85
CA LYS A 61 22.00 11.10 -15.66
C LYS A 61 22.54 10.02 -14.72
N TRP A 62 22.25 10.16 -13.42
CA TRP A 62 22.68 9.23 -12.37
C TRP A 62 22.20 7.79 -12.60
N TYR A 63 21.06 7.63 -13.26
CA TYR A 63 20.45 6.34 -13.55
C TYR A 63 20.98 5.67 -14.84
N GLU A 64 21.85 6.32 -15.62
CA GLU A 64 22.41 5.72 -16.85
C GLU A 64 23.53 4.69 -16.60
N SER A 65 23.99 4.57 -15.34
CA SER A 65 25.04 3.64 -14.96
C SER A 65 24.51 2.24 -14.72
N LEU A 66 25.10 1.25 -15.40
CA LEU A 66 24.91 -0.19 -15.10
C LEU A 66 25.58 -0.61 -13.78
N GLU A 67 26.50 0.20 -13.27
CA GLU A 67 27.23 -0.09 -12.03
C GLU A 67 26.51 0.50 -10.82
N THR A 68 26.40 -0.31 -9.78
CA THR A 68 25.99 0.13 -8.44
C THR A 68 27.05 1.04 -7.84
N ASN A 69 26.64 2.01 -7.04
CA ASN A 69 27.54 2.92 -6.35
C ASN A 69 27.03 3.21 -4.93
N GLU A 70 27.70 4.09 -4.20
CA GLU A 70 27.37 4.42 -2.80
C GLU A 70 25.94 4.94 -2.62
N SER A 71 25.30 5.47 -3.67
CA SER A 71 23.95 6.03 -3.65
C SER A 71 22.89 5.15 -4.33
N ASN A 72 23.28 4.21 -5.18
CA ASN A 72 22.38 3.41 -6.02
C ASN A 72 22.80 1.93 -6.00
N ASP A 73 21.95 1.07 -5.43
CA ASP A 73 22.19 -0.38 -5.35
C ASP A 73 21.58 -1.15 -6.55
N GLY A 74 20.94 -0.45 -7.49
CA GLY A 74 20.50 -1.00 -8.77
C GLY A 74 19.00 -0.86 -9.06
N PHE A 75 18.58 -1.34 -10.22
CA PHE A 75 17.18 -1.32 -10.65
C PHE A 75 16.71 -2.70 -11.06
N PHE A 76 15.69 -3.21 -10.38
CA PHE A 76 15.28 -4.59 -10.48
C PHE A 76 13.87 -4.69 -11.02
N GLY A 77 13.68 -5.59 -11.97
CA GLY A 77 12.36 -5.82 -12.54
C GLY A 77 12.21 -7.20 -13.12
N PHE A 78 10.97 -7.64 -13.14
CA PHE A 78 10.57 -8.92 -13.69
C PHE A 78 10.01 -8.71 -15.09
N ALA A 79 10.49 -9.44 -16.09
CA ALA A 79 9.95 -9.37 -17.45
C ALA A 79 9.87 -10.76 -18.09
N PRO A 80 8.93 -11.01 -19.01
CA PRO A 80 8.96 -12.21 -19.81
C PRO A 80 10.21 -12.23 -20.69
N VAL A 81 10.63 -13.43 -21.03
CA VAL A 81 11.88 -13.67 -21.75
C VAL A 81 11.75 -13.36 -23.25
N GLU A 82 10.53 -13.25 -23.78
CA GLU A 82 10.17 -12.51 -25.02
C GLU A 82 8.63 -12.24 -25.07
N SER A 83 7.96 -11.93 -26.19
CA SER A 83 6.55 -11.43 -26.23
C SER A 83 5.46 -12.35 -26.86
N ALA A 84 5.52 -13.68 -26.69
CA ALA A 84 4.50 -14.62 -27.18
C ALA A 84 4.09 -15.65 -26.12
N THR A 85 2.93 -16.29 -26.30
CA THR A 85 2.32 -17.23 -25.36
C THR A 85 3.33 -18.35 -25.04
N ASN A 86 3.74 -18.49 -23.77
CA ASN A 86 4.50 -19.60 -23.13
C ASN A 86 5.81 -19.21 -22.37
N HIS A 87 5.93 -18.02 -21.79
CA HIS A 87 7.20 -17.56 -21.18
C HIS A 87 7.29 -17.71 -19.65
N TRP A 88 8.43 -18.23 -19.15
CA TRP A 88 8.80 -18.16 -17.74
C TRP A 88 9.57 -16.86 -17.53
N GLY A 89 9.11 -15.97 -16.65
CA GLY A 89 9.69 -14.63 -16.54
C GLY A 89 11.10 -14.65 -15.93
N LYS A 90 11.85 -13.57 -16.13
CA LYS A 90 13.20 -13.40 -15.62
C LYS A 90 13.27 -12.13 -14.77
N VAL A 91 14.01 -12.19 -13.67
CA VAL A 91 14.34 -11.01 -12.86
C VAL A 91 15.67 -10.45 -13.38
N PHE A 92 15.67 -9.17 -13.72
CA PHE A 92 16.84 -8.44 -14.22
C PHE A 92 17.28 -7.39 -13.21
N GLU A 93 18.59 -7.24 -13.00
CA GLU A 93 19.23 -6.29 -12.06
C GLU A 93 19.52 -4.90 -12.65
N ASN A 94 19.37 -4.75 -13.98
CA ASN A 94 19.57 -3.50 -14.71
C ASN A 94 18.30 -3.08 -15.46
N ASN A 95 17.16 -3.16 -14.80
CA ASN A 95 15.84 -2.97 -15.40
C ASN A 95 15.49 -1.51 -15.71
N HIS A 96 16.38 -0.56 -15.41
CA HIS A 96 16.37 0.78 -16.01
C HIS A 96 16.75 0.77 -17.50
N PHE A 97 17.29 -0.37 -17.96
CA PHE A 97 17.42 -0.72 -19.37
C PHE A 97 16.37 -1.77 -19.76
N THR A 98 15.91 -1.72 -21.01
CA THR A 98 15.13 -2.79 -21.64
C THR A 98 16.08 -3.92 -22.07
N PRO A 99 15.92 -5.14 -21.52
CA PRO A 99 16.71 -6.28 -21.95
C PRO A 99 16.22 -6.81 -23.30
N GLN A 100 17.14 -7.17 -24.19
CA GLN A 100 16.87 -7.76 -25.51
C GLN A 100 17.78 -8.97 -25.71
N TRP A 101 17.22 -10.14 -26.04
CA TRP A 101 18.03 -11.32 -26.24
C TRP A 101 18.84 -11.21 -27.55
N ASN A 102 20.14 -11.46 -27.45
CA ASN A 102 21.07 -11.51 -28.56
C ASN A 102 21.47 -12.96 -28.83
N GLU A 103 20.93 -13.49 -29.92
CA GLU A 103 21.19 -14.87 -30.37
C GLU A 103 22.66 -15.18 -30.66
N ASN A 104 23.42 -14.18 -31.12
CA ASN A 104 24.80 -14.40 -31.52
C ASN A 104 25.72 -14.66 -30.32
N ILE A 105 25.51 -13.92 -29.23
CA ILE A 105 26.31 -14.02 -28.00
C ILE A 105 25.62 -14.82 -26.89
N LYS A 106 24.39 -15.27 -27.15
CA LYS A 106 23.51 -15.98 -26.20
C LYS A 106 23.41 -15.26 -24.85
N ASN A 107 23.20 -13.95 -24.91
CA ASN A 107 23.08 -13.09 -23.73
C ASN A 107 22.08 -11.95 -24.00
N TYR A 108 21.69 -11.21 -22.96
CA TYR A 108 20.86 -10.02 -23.12
C TYR A 108 21.71 -8.77 -23.33
N ASP A 109 21.37 -8.03 -24.39
CA ASP A 109 21.79 -6.65 -24.60
C ASP A 109 20.82 -5.70 -23.88
N TYR A 110 21.29 -4.48 -23.60
CA TYR A 110 20.56 -3.50 -22.79
C TYR A 110 20.45 -2.17 -23.54
N THR A 111 19.22 -1.68 -23.70
CA THR A 111 18.94 -0.33 -24.25
C THR A 111 18.28 0.51 -23.17
N LEU A 112 18.76 1.73 -22.93
CA LEU A 112 18.22 2.59 -21.88
C LEU A 112 16.73 2.83 -22.14
N ARG A 113 15.91 2.78 -21.09
CA ARG A 113 14.49 3.12 -21.20
C ARG A 113 14.32 4.62 -21.47
N ASP A 114 13.17 4.97 -22.05
CA ASP A 114 12.81 6.37 -22.30
C ASP A 114 12.97 7.23 -21.04
N GLU A 115 13.52 8.45 -21.20
CA GLU A 115 13.71 9.40 -20.10
C GLU A 115 12.42 9.66 -19.31
N ASP A 116 11.27 9.64 -19.98
CA ASP A 116 9.95 9.78 -19.38
C ASP A 116 9.71 8.76 -18.25
N THR A 117 10.32 7.57 -18.31
CA THR A 117 10.23 6.53 -17.27
C THR A 117 10.73 7.04 -15.92
N PHE A 118 11.73 7.91 -15.93
CA PHE A 118 12.40 8.41 -14.72
C PHE A 118 11.83 9.75 -14.24
N ASP A 119 10.85 10.31 -14.98
CA ASP A 119 10.12 11.51 -14.59
C ASP A 119 9.41 11.32 -13.26
N LYS A 120 9.29 12.41 -12.48
CA LYS A 120 8.66 12.41 -11.17
C LYS A 120 7.20 11.95 -11.21
N SER A 121 6.49 12.19 -12.31
CA SER A 121 5.11 11.73 -12.49
C SER A 121 5.00 10.23 -12.77
N ASN A 122 6.10 9.55 -13.10
CA ASN A 122 6.14 8.13 -13.44
C ASN A 122 6.89 7.29 -12.38
N ARG A 123 7.19 7.89 -11.22
CA ARG A 123 7.78 7.17 -10.08
C ARG A 123 7.11 7.48 -8.74
N CYS A 124 7.11 6.50 -7.84
CA CYS A 124 6.64 6.63 -6.47
C CYS A 124 7.74 6.14 -5.51
N THR A 125 8.24 7.03 -4.65
CA THR A 125 9.37 6.74 -3.75
C THR A 125 8.92 6.55 -2.31
N PHE A 126 9.44 5.51 -1.67
CA PHE A 126 9.19 5.14 -0.28
C PHE A 126 10.49 5.21 0.51
N GLU A 127 10.56 6.05 1.54
CA GLU A 127 11.63 5.98 2.55
C GLU A 127 11.34 4.84 3.52
N ILE A 128 12.28 3.91 3.67
CA ILE A 128 12.09 2.68 4.44
C ILE A 128 13.23 2.43 5.42
N SER A 129 13.06 1.45 6.31
CA SER A 129 14.12 1.04 7.24
C SER A 129 15.24 0.28 6.52
N GLN A 130 16.39 0.20 7.18
CA GLN A 130 17.52 -0.60 6.70
C GLN A 130 17.16 -2.09 6.57
N GLU A 131 16.44 -2.64 7.56
CA GLU A 131 16.00 -4.04 7.54
C GLU A 131 15.12 -4.33 6.32
N GLN A 132 14.12 -3.48 6.07
CA GLN A 132 13.25 -3.59 4.90
C GLN A 132 14.06 -3.54 3.60
N TYR A 133 15.06 -2.66 3.53
CA TYR A 133 15.86 -2.42 2.32
C TYR A 133 16.77 -3.61 2.01
N GLU A 134 17.55 -4.04 2.99
CA GLU A 134 18.52 -5.12 2.84
C GLU A 134 17.83 -6.47 2.62
N SER A 135 16.72 -6.72 3.34
CA SER A 135 15.91 -7.93 3.13
C SER A 135 15.38 -7.98 1.70
N LEU A 136 14.82 -6.88 1.20
CA LEU A 136 14.30 -6.83 -0.16
C LEU A 136 15.41 -7.01 -1.21
N LEU A 137 16.52 -6.29 -1.07
CA LEU A 137 17.65 -6.38 -1.99
C LEU A 137 18.20 -7.81 -2.09
N ASN A 138 18.36 -8.49 -0.94
CA ASN A 138 18.83 -9.87 -0.89
C ASN A 138 17.82 -10.83 -1.53
N ASP A 139 16.53 -10.66 -1.25
CA ASP A 139 15.46 -11.48 -1.83
C ASP A 139 15.40 -11.33 -3.35
N ILE A 140 15.48 -10.11 -3.88
CA ILE A 140 15.53 -9.85 -5.33
C ILE A 140 16.78 -10.47 -5.97
N LYS A 141 17.96 -10.31 -5.37
CA LYS A 141 19.22 -10.90 -5.89
C LYS A 141 19.16 -12.42 -5.95
N LYS A 142 18.49 -13.05 -4.98
CA LYS A 142 18.23 -14.49 -4.98
C LYS A 142 17.36 -14.88 -6.18
N GLU A 143 16.29 -14.14 -6.46
CA GLU A 143 15.44 -14.39 -7.63
C GLU A 143 16.15 -14.13 -8.97
N ALA A 144 16.97 -13.08 -9.05
CA ALA A 144 17.81 -12.82 -10.21
C ALA A 144 18.76 -13.99 -10.49
N THR A 145 19.38 -14.54 -9.44
CA THR A 145 20.24 -15.73 -9.53
C THR A 145 19.44 -16.96 -9.97
N GLN A 146 18.26 -17.20 -9.38
CA GLN A 146 17.39 -18.33 -9.72
C GLN A 146 16.88 -18.30 -11.16
N THR A 147 16.80 -17.11 -11.77
CA THR A 147 16.29 -16.90 -13.12
C THR A 147 17.37 -16.57 -14.14
N ASN A 148 18.66 -16.63 -13.76
CA ASN A 148 19.77 -16.17 -14.58
C ASN A 148 19.87 -16.89 -15.94
N ASN A 149 19.56 -18.18 -15.98
CA ASN A 149 19.66 -19.06 -17.14
C ASN A 149 18.46 -18.97 -18.10
N ARG A 150 17.39 -18.23 -17.73
CA ARG A 150 16.19 -18.11 -18.55
C ARG A 150 16.46 -17.28 -19.81
N ASN A 151 16.17 -17.86 -20.97
CA ASN A 151 16.38 -17.29 -22.31
C ASN A 151 15.23 -17.71 -23.26
N PRO A 152 15.06 -17.10 -24.45
CA PRO A 152 13.90 -17.33 -25.32
C PRO A 152 13.64 -18.79 -25.73
N HIS A 153 14.63 -19.67 -25.61
CA HIS A 153 14.49 -21.11 -25.92
C HIS A 153 13.98 -21.96 -24.76
N LEU A 154 13.66 -21.34 -23.63
CA LEU A 154 13.11 -22.02 -22.47
C LEU A 154 11.77 -22.66 -22.84
N GLN A 155 11.69 -23.99 -22.72
CA GLN A 155 10.45 -24.74 -23.00
C GLN A 155 9.35 -24.37 -21.99
N GLN A 156 8.11 -24.81 -22.18
CA GLN A 156 7.01 -24.55 -21.24
C GLN A 156 6.81 -25.72 -20.26
N ASP A 157 6.56 -25.43 -18.98
CA ASP A 157 6.35 -26.43 -17.92
C ASP A 157 5.07 -26.07 -17.19
N ASN A 158 3.96 -26.57 -17.76
CA ASN A 158 2.62 -26.35 -17.23
C ASN A 158 2.42 -27.01 -15.87
N SER A 159 3.26 -27.97 -15.47
CA SER A 159 3.17 -28.60 -14.15
C SER A 159 3.42 -27.61 -13.00
N LYS A 160 4.07 -26.47 -13.30
CA LYS A 160 4.34 -25.38 -12.35
C LYS A 160 3.24 -24.31 -12.32
N MET A 161 2.23 -24.41 -13.17
CA MET A 161 1.15 -23.41 -13.31
C MET A 161 -0.16 -23.87 -12.65
N VAL A 162 -0.09 -24.46 -11.46
CA VAL A 162 -1.24 -25.09 -10.79
C VAL A 162 -1.94 -24.20 -9.74
N SER A 163 -1.22 -23.24 -9.15
CA SER A 163 -1.80 -22.24 -8.22
C SER A 163 -1.01 -20.93 -8.24
N LEU A 164 -1.55 -19.87 -7.63
CA LEU A 164 -0.86 -18.59 -7.45
C LEU A 164 0.46 -18.75 -6.68
N GLU A 165 0.44 -19.57 -5.63
CA GLU A 165 1.60 -19.85 -4.79
C GLU A 165 2.70 -20.50 -5.62
N THR A 166 2.36 -21.51 -6.43
CA THR A 166 3.33 -22.16 -7.32
C THR A 166 3.85 -21.20 -8.39
N LEU A 167 3.01 -20.31 -8.94
CA LEU A 167 3.46 -19.28 -9.89
C LEU A 167 4.45 -18.29 -9.25
N LYS A 168 4.22 -17.90 -7.99
CA LYS A 168 5.11 -17.01 -7.23
C LYS A 168 6.46 -17.69 -6.95
N GLU A 169 6.44 -18.91 -6.40
CA GLU A 169 7.64 -19.68 -6.08
C GLU A 169 8.52 -19.96 -7.30
N ASN A 170 7.89 -20.20 -8.45
CA ASN A 170 8.59 -20.51 -9.70
C ASN A 170 8.84 -19.26 -10.57
N LEU A 171 8.47 -18.06 -10.12
CA LEU A 171 8.60 -16.80 -10.87
C LEU A 171 8.03 -16.91 -12.29
N TYR A 172 6.82 -17.46 -12.39
CA TYR A 172 6.21 -17.84 -13.65
C TYR A 172 5.29 -16.73 -14.16
N TYR A 173 5.40 -16.34 -15.43
CA TYR A 173 4.59 -15.27 -15.99
C TYR A 173 3.27 -15.80 -16.57
N ASN A 174 2.16 -15.14 -16.27
CA ASN A 174 0.88 -15.36 -16.95
C ASN A 174 0.39 -14.03 -17.53
N SER A 175 0.76 -13.72 -18.78
CA SER A 175 0.33 -12.51 -19.52
C SER A 175 -1.09 -12.60 -20.06
N MET A 176 -1.60 -13.81 -20.25
CA MET A 176 -2.83 -14.05 -20.97
C MET A 176 -3.60 -15.14 -20.23
N PRO A 177 -4.47 -14.76 -19.27
CA PRO A 177 -5.35 -15.73 -18.66
C PRO A 177 -6.23 -16.23 -19.80
N ASN A 178 -6.12 -17.51 -20.14
CA ASN A 178 -7.14 -18.12 -20.98
C ASN A 178 -8.48 -17.79 -20.32
N PHE A 179 -9.42 -17.17 -21.03
CA PHE A 179 -10.72 -16.72 -20.51
C PHE A 179 -11.53 -17.82 -19.79
N PHE A 180 -11.09 -19.07 -19.85
CA PHE A 180 -11.67 -20.26 -19.24
C PHE A 180 -10.78 -20.96 -18.20
N ASN A 181 -9.55 -20.51 -17.94
CA ASN A 181 -8.68 -21.05 -16.88
C ASN A 181 -8.59 -20.10 -15.68
N SER A 182 -8.68 -20.70 -14.50
CA SER A 182 -8.76 -20.08 -13.17
C SER A 182 -7.43 -19.57 -12.60
N THR A 183 -6.41 -19.29 -13.42
CA THR A 183 -5.08 -18.91 -12.92
C THR A 183 -4.87 -17.39 -12.89
N PRO A 184 -4.51 -16.81 -11.73
CA PRO A 184 -4.33 -15.36 -11.58
C PRO A 184 -3.17 -14.79 -12.41
N LEU A 185 -3.25 -13.50 -12.69
CA LEU A 185 -2.26 -12.72 -13.43
C LEU A 185 -1.04 -12.42 -12.55
N HIS A 186 0.12 -12.91 -12.95
CA HIS A 186 1.38 -12.71 -12.23
C HIS A 186 2.38 -11.99 -13.14
N ASN A 187 2.32 -10.66 -13.24
CA ASN A 187 3.13 -9.82 -14.16
C ASN A 187 4.20 -8.97 -13.46
N CYS A 188 4.88 -8.10 -14.22
CA CYS A 188 5.89 -7.18 -13.67
C CYS A 188 5.31 -6.30 -12.55
N THR A 189 4.11 -5.76 -12.72
CA THR A 189 3.35 -5.04 -11.68
C THR A 189 3.05 -5.94 -10.48
N THR A 190 2.52 -7.14 -10.69
CA THR A 190 2.26 -8.11 -9.62
C THR A 190 3.53 -8.43 -8.85
N TRP A 191 4.66 -8.61 -9.53
CA TRP A 191 5.96 -8.85 -8.89
C TRP A 191 6.38 -7.66 -8.02
N VAL A 192 6.37 -6.44 -8.56
CA VAL A 192 6.74 -5.23 -7.81
C VAL A 192 5.84 -5.06 -6.57
N LEU A 193 4.52 -5.19 -6.72
CA LEU A 193 3.60 -5.03 -5.61
C LEU A 193 3.77 -6.12 -4.55
N ASN A 194 4.04 -7.37 -4.94
CA ASN A 194 4.36 -8.42 -3.98
C ASN A 194 5.70 -8.16 -3.27
N LYS A 195 6.68 -7.55 -3.93
CA LYS A 195 7.95 -7.13 -3.31
C LYS A 195 7.77 -6.01 -2.30
N LEU A 196 6.92 -5.04 -2.59
CA LEU A 196 6.56 -4.00 -1.63
C LEU A 196 5.75 -4.58 -0.45
N ASP A 197 4.78 -5.46 -0.73
CA ASP A 197 4.00 -6.14 0.31
C ASP A 197 4.87 -7.06 1.18
N SER A 198 5.89 -7.73 0.62
CA SER A 198 6.74 -8.65 1.38
C SER A 198 7.57 -7.97 2.47
N ILE A 199 7.74 -6.65 2.41
CA ILE A 199 8.42 -5.82 3.42
C ILE A 199 7.47 -4.92 4.21
N GLY A 200 6.15 -5.09 4.06
CA GLY A 200 5.16 -4.37 4.83
C GLY A 200 4.75 -2.99 4.28
N ILE A 201 5.12 -2.65 3.04
CA ILE A 201 4.58 -1.45 2.38
C ILE A 201 3.11 -1.71 2.00
N GLU A 202 2.25 -0.74 2.27
CA GLU A 202 0.85 -0.81 1.92
C GLU A 202 0.70 -0.69 0.40
N VAL A 203 0.23 -1.78 -0.20
CA VAL A 203 -0.15 -1.85 -1.61
C VAL A 203 -1.56 -2.39 -1.72
N ILE A 204 -2.25 -2.05 -2.80
CA ILE A 204 -3.62 -2.51 -3.03
C ILE A 204 -3.62 -3.59 -4.08
N ASP A 205 -4.33 -4.68 -3.75
CA ASP A 205 -4.62 -5.81 -4.65
C ASP A 205 -3.37 -6.57 -5.14
N VAL A 206 -2.73 -7.30 -4.24
CA VAL A 206 -1.50 -8.09 -4.54
C VAL A 206 -1.75 -9.39 -5.32
N LYS A 207 -3.02 -9.73 -5.57
CA LYS A 207 -3.41 -11.04 -6.13
C LYS A 207 -3.63 -11.00 -7.63
N GLU A 208 -4.22 -9.95 -8.19
CA GLU A 208 -4.55 -9.89 -9.62
C GLU A 208 -4.39 -8.46 -10.15
N TRP A 209 -3.39 -8.24 -11.01
CA TRP A 209 -3.31 -7.02 -11.82
C TRP A 209 -3.43 -7.39 -13.29
N ILE A 210 -4.50 -6.93 -13.93
CA ILE A 210 -4.59 -6.88 -15.38
C ILE A 210 -3.59 -5.80 -15.83
N PRO A 211 -2.63 -6.12 -16.70
CA PRO A 211 -1.74 -5.10 -17.23
C PRO A 211 -2.55 -3.98 -17.91
N ASP A 212 -2.14 -2.72 -17.77
CA ASP A 212 -2.84 -1.61 -18.43
C ASP A 212 -2.82 -1.85 -19.95
N ILE A 213 -3.96 -2.18 -20.55
CA ILE A 213 -4.08 -2.44 -21.99
C ILE A 213 -4.55 -1.13 -22.64
N VAL A 214 -3.70 -0.51 -23.45
CA VAL A 214 -4.10 0.60 -24.33
C VAL A 214 -4.37 0.03 -25.72
N PRO A 215 -5.56 0.26 -26.29
CA PRO A 215 -5.89 -0.17 -27.64
C PRO A 215 -5.08 0.60 -28.69
N ASN A 216 -4.58 -0.11 -29.69
CA ASN A 216 -4.02 0.50 -30.89
C ASN A 216 -5.14 1.15 -31.75
N PRO A 217 -5.01 2.42 -32.16
CA PRO A 217 -6.04 3.16 -32.90
C PRO A 217 -6.16 2.80 -34.39
N ASN A 218 -5.53 1.72 -34.88
CA ASN A 218 -5.56 1.34 -36.30
C ASN A 218 -7.00 1.11 -36.84
N PRO A 219 -7.44 1.80 -37.91
CA PRO A 219 -8.80 1.77 -38.42
C PRO A 219 -9.25 0.43 -39.03
N HIS A 220 -8.33 -0.47 -39.40
CA HIS A 220 -8.69 -1.82 -39.89
C HIS A 220 -9.19 -2.78 -38.79
N TYR A 221 -9.14 -2.37 -37.52
CA TYR A 221 -9.52 -3.18 -36.37
C TYR A 221 -10.93 -2.91 -35.83
N ALA A 222 -11.82 -2.26 -36.59
CA ALA A 222 -13.21 -1.95 -36.16
C ALA A 222 -14.03 -3.18 -35.71
N MET A 223 -13.77 -4.37 -36.28
CA MET A 223 -14.39 -5.63 -35.85
C MET A 223 -13.82 -6.17 -34.52
N ALA A 224 -12.52 -6.00 -34.30
CA ALA A 224 -11.91 -6.31 -33.02
C ALA A 224 -12.28 -5.26 -31.96
N GLN A 225 -12.50 -3.99 -32.34
CA GLN A 225 -13.03 -2.97 -31.44
C GLN A 225 -14.41 -3.33 -30.91
N PHE A 226 -15.29 -4.02 -31.64
CA PHE A 226 -16.59 -4.41 -31.08
C PHE A 226 -16.46 -5.55 -30.06
N VAL A 227 -15.61 -6.54 -30.33
CA VAL A 227 -15.35 -7.68 -29.42
C VAL A 227 -14.48 -7.26 -28.23
N LEU A 228 -13.47 -6.42 -28.45
CA LEU A 228 -12.62 -5.83 -27.42
C LEU A 228 -13.35 -4.73 -26.65
N LYS A 229 -14.28 -3.96 -27.21
CA LYS A 229 -15.10 -3.02 -26.42
C LYS A 229 -16.07 -3.76 -25.50
N GLN A 230 -16.52 -4.95 -25.87
CA GLN A 230 -17.28 -5.81 -24.95
C GLN A 230 -16.40 -6.57 -23.94
N ALA A 231 -15.14 -6.88 -24.28
CA ALA A 231 -14.20 -7.57 -23.39
C ALA A 231 -13.31 -6.62 -22.55
N PHE A 232 -13.17 -5.37 -22.98
CA PHE A 232 -12.29 -4.30 -22.48
C PHE A 232 -12.93 -2.95 -22.84
N ASP A 233 -13.88 -2.49 -22.03
CA ASP A 233 -14.27 -1.07 -22.05
C ASP A 233 -13.02 -0.23 -21.80
N ILE A 234 -12.60 0.53 -22.80
CA ILE A 234 -11.36 1.31 -22.84
C ILE A 234 -11.29 2.36 -21.71
N GLU A 235 -12.44 2.78 -21.15
CA GLU A 235 -12.51 3.59 -19.93
C GLU A 235 -12.00 2.87 -18.66
N PHE A 236 -11.98 1.54 -18.64
CA PHE A 236 -11.61 0.71 -17.49
C PHE A 236 -10.11 0.75 -17.18
N ASN A 237 -9.26 0.80 -18.21
CA ASN A 237 -7.80 0.96 -18.08
C ASN A 237 -7.38 2.44 -17.97
N LEU A 238 -8.28 3.39 -18.19
CA LEU A 238 -7.99 4.82 -18.09
C LEU A 238 -8.23 5.42 -16.70
N ILE A 239 -8.85 4.68 -15.76
CA ILE A 239 -9.28 5.19 -14.45
C ILE A 239 -8.65 4.41 -13.25
N ASN A 240 -7.94 3.30 -13.50
CA ASN A 240 -7.43 2.43 -12.42
C ASN A 240 -6.00 1.91 -12.66
N THR A 241 -5.14 2.68 -13.32
CA THR A 241 -3.74 2.29 -13.57
C THR A 241 -2.94 2.20 -12.27
N LEU A 242 -1.80 1.50 -12.30
CA LEU A 242 -0.83 1.55 -11.18
C LEU A 242 -0.41 3.00 -10.90
N LYS A 243 -0.29 3.81 -11.95
CA LYS A 243 0.01 5.23 -11.88
C LYS A 243 -1.04 6.02 -11.12
N ASP A 244 -2.34 5.75 -11.35
CA ASP A 244 -3.44 6.39 -10.60
C ASP A 244 -3.41 6.06 -9.10
N SER A 245 -2.73 4.96 -8.73
CA SER A 245 -2.59 4.52 -7.35
C SER A 245 -1.43 5.22 -6.62
N PHE A 246 -0.51 5.89 -7.32
CA PHE A 246 0.71 6.48 -6.71
C PHE A 246 0.40 7.45 -5.58
N GLN A 247 -0.55 8.35 -5.77
CA GLN A 247 -0.92 9.30 -4.72
C GLN A 247 -1.43 8.57 -3.48
N ALA A 248 -2.25 7.54 -3.65
CA ALA A 248 -2.76 6.76 -2.54
C ALA A 248 -1.64 5.99 -1.83
N LEU A 249 -0.74 5.36 -2.58
CA LEU A 249 0.43 4.64 -2.03
C LEU A 249 1.34 5.58 -1.23
N ALA A 250 1.62 6.77 -1.76
CA ALA A 250 2.40 7.79 -1.08
C ALA A 250 1.70 8.26 0.21
N ASP A 251 0.38 8.49 0.16
CA ASP A 251 -0.41 8.88 1.32
C ASP A 251 -0.41 7.80 2.43
N TYR A 252 -0.56 6.52 2.06
CA TYR A 252 -0.51 5.42 3.02
C TYR A 252 0.85 5.35 3.70
N HIS A 253 1.91 5.43 2.89
CA HIS A 253 3.29 5.38 3.39
C HIS A 253 3.60 6.58 4.30
N PHE A 254 3.13 7.77 3.93
CA PHE A 254 3.27 8.97 4.76
C PHE A 254 2.66 8.79 6.15
N VAL A 255 1.44 8.22 6.23
CA VAL A 255 0.79 7.96 7.51
C VAL A 255 1.53 6.86 8.28
N PHE A 256 1.93 5.76 7.63
CA PHE A 256 2.75 4.74 8.27
C PHE A 256 4.04 5.32 8.87
N ARG A 257 4.75 6.18 8.12
CA ARG A 257 5.95 6.87 8.60
C ARG A 257 5.71 7.73 9.84
N LYS A 258 4.52 8.31 10.03
CA LYS A 258 4.19 8.98 11.30
C LYS A 258 4.16 8.02 12.47
N PHE A 259 3.58 6.83 12.30
CA PHE A 259 3.59 5.80 13.34
C PHE A 259 5.01 5.26 13.57
N GLN A 260 5.74 4.94 12.51
CA GLN A 260 7.12 4.45 12.58
C GLN A 260 8.08 5.45 13.24
N ASN A 261 7.90 6.75 13.00
CA ASN A 261 8.72 7.76 13.66
C ASN A 261 8.49 7.83 15.18
N ILE A 262 7.32 7.41 15.67
CA ILE A 262 6.96 7.40 17.10
C ILE A 262 7.33 6.06 17.75
N ASP A 263 7.10 4.96 17.04
CA ASP A 263 7.31 3.58 17.50
C ASP A 263 8.35 2.90 16.60
N LYS A 264 9.56 2.79 17.15
CA LYS A 264 10.72 2.20 16.47
C LYS A 264 10.56 0.72 16.18
N ASP A 265 9.68 0.00 16.86
CA ASP A 265 9.43 -1.41 16.55
C ASP A 265 8.79 -1.60 15.16
N LEU A 266 8.14 -0.55 14.63
CA LEU A 266 7.58 -0.53 13.28
C LEU A 266 8.65 -0.29 12.18
N GLU A 267 9.92 -0.10 12.53
CA GLU A 267 11.03 -0.17 11.57
C GLU A 267 11.30 -1.62 11.14
N SER A 268 10.90 -2.60 11.94
CA SER A 268 11.03 -4.01 11.57
C SER A 268 10.01 -4.44 10.51
N ILE A 269 10.38 -5.43 9.68
CA ILE A 269 9.45 -5.97 8.66
C ILE A 269 8.19 -6.55 9.33
N THR A 270 8.36 -7.22 10.47
CA THR A 270 7.24 -7.77 11.25
C THR A 270 6.31 -6.66 11.73
N GLY A 271 6.85 -5.58 12.29
CA GLY A 271 6.07 -4.44 12.76
C GLY A 271 5.36 -3.70 11.62
N ALA A 272 6.06 -3.48 10.50
CA ALA A 272 5.48 -2.87 9.29
C ALA A 272 4.31 -3.69 8.73
N LYS A 273 4.48 -5.01 8.61
CA LYS A 273 3.40 -5.93 8.20
C LYS A 273 2.23 -5.91 9.19
N ALA A 274 2.52 -5.94 10.49
CA ALA A 274 1.49 -5.91 11.52
C ALA A 274 0.64 -4.62 11.45
N PHE A 275 1.29 -3.45 11.28
CA PHE A 275 0.60 -2.18 11.08
C PHE A 275 -0.30 -2.22 9.83
N ARG A 276 0.26 -2.65 8.70
CA ARG A 276 -0.46 -2.73 7.42
C ARG A 276 -1.66 -3.67 7.52
N ASP A 277 -1.47 -4.87 8.05
CA ASP A 277 -2.53 -5.88 8.17
C ASP A 277 -3.62 -5.43 9.15
N TRP A 278 -3.25 -4.75 10.23
CA TRP A 278 -4.19 -4.09 11.14
C TRP A 278 -4.98 -2.98 10.45
N ALA A 279 -4.34 -2.09 9.70
CA ALA A 279 -5.02 -1.02 8.95
C ALA A 279 -5.98 -1.60 7.89
N ARG A 280 -5.55 -2.63 7.14
CA ARG A 280 -6.41 -3.38 6.20
C ARG A 280 -7.60 -4.01 6.90
N GLY A 281 -7.39 -4.56 8.10
CA GLY A 281 -8.45 -5.14 8.94
C GLY A 281 -9.48 -4.14 9.44
N MET A 282 -9.26 -2.83 9.28
CA MET A 282 -10.26 -1.80 9.56
C MET A 282 -11.19 -1.46 8.39
N ILE A 283 -10.88 -1.94 7.18
CA ILE A 283 -11.84 -1.88 6.09
C ILE A 283 -13.11 -2.59 6.57
N ASP A 284 -14.24 -1.89 6.49
CA ASP A 284 -15.55 -2.35 6.97
C ASP A 284 -15.73 -2.42 8.50
N ASN A 285 -14.83 -1.84 9.29
CA ASN A 285 -15.07 -1.55 10.71
C ASN A 285 -15.67 -0.14 10.90
N ARG A 286 -16.54 0.04 11.90
CA ARG A 286 -17.25 1.31 12.18
C ARG A 286 -16.37 2.50 12.59
N PHE A 287 -15.07 2.32 12.80
CA PHE A 287 -14.14 3.44 12.99
C PHE A 287 -14.22 4.48 11.85
N VAL A 288 -14.70 4.05 10.67
CA VAL A 288 -14.75 4.83 9.42
C VAL A 288 -16.16 5.38 9.10
N CYS A 289 -17.20 5.05 9.88
CA CYS A 289 -18.57 5.50 9.59
C CYS A 289 -18.82 6.94 10.10
N GLN A 290 -19.55 7.75 9.32
CA GLN A 290 -20.01 9.08 9.74
C GLN A 290 -21.33 8.97 10.50
N LEU A 291 -21.46 9.76 11.57
CA LEU A 291 -22.70 9.93 12.32
C LEU A 291 -23.49 11.09 11.69
N GLU A 292 -24.62 10.80 11.04
CA GLU A 292 -25.53 11.83 10.53
C GLU A 292 -26.62 12.15 11.57
N PRO A 293 -26.97 13.42 11.82
CA PRO A 293 -28.08 13.76 12.71
C PRO A 293 -29.40 13.22 12.14
N ASN A 294 -30.11 12.37 12.91
CA ASN A 294 -31.46 11.93 12.58
C ASN A 294 -32.47 12.72 13.41
N TYR A 295 -33.34 13.47 12.74
CA TYR A 295 -34.31 14.35 13.36
C TYR A 295 -35.57 13.64 13.88
N ASN A 296 -35.76 12.32 13.64
CA ASN A 296 -37.07 11.68 13.79
C ASN A 296 -37.15 10.35 14.56
N ARG A 297 -36.14 9.91 15.31
CA ARG A 297 -36.24 8.72 16.19
C ARG A 297 -35.51 8.91 17.52
N LEU A 298 -35.79 8.01 18.48
CA LEU A 298 -35.28 7.99 19.86
C LEU A 298 -33.73 8.02 20.00
N SER A 299 -32.98 7.93 18.89
CA SER A 299 -31.57 8.28 18.79
C SER A 299 -31.38 9.53 17.90
N LYS A 300 -30.62 10.51 18.38
CA LYS A 300 -30.34 11.78 17.67
C LYS A 300 -29.50 11.64 16.38
N TYR A 301 -28.99 10.45 16.08
CA TYR A 301 -28.08 10.19 14.96
C TYR A 301 -28.38 8.82 14.32
N ASP A 302 -28.22 8.73 12.99
CA ASP A 302 -28.12 7.48 12.25
C ASP A 302 -26.64 7.19 11.96
N ILE A 303 -26.25 5.91 12.10
CA ILE A 303 -24.94 5.42 11.63
C ILE A 303 -25.15 4.97 10.19
N LYS A 304 -24.64 5.75 9.23
CA LYS A 304 -24.65 5.36 7.82
C LYS A 304 -23.28 4.81 7.45
N CYS A 305 -23.13 3.51 7.58
CA CYS A 305 -22.06 2.80 6.90
C CYS A 305 -22.52 2.60 5.44
N SER A 306 -21.61 2.69 4.46
CA SER A 306 -21.99 2.46 3.06
C SER A 306 -22.47 1.02 2.91
N ASN A 307 -23.79 0.84 2.80
CA ASN A 307 -24.41 -0.46 2.68
C ASN A 307 -24.05 -1.09 1.33
N GLU A 308 -23.74 -2.39 1.40
CA GLU A 308 -23.70 -3.31 0.28
C GLU A 308 -25.07 -3.32 -0.42
N GLU A 309 -25.08 -3.18 -1.74
CA GLU A 309 -26.24 -3.57 -2.55
C GLU A 309 -26.06 -5.02 -2.99
N GLU A 310 -26.88 -5.91 -2.43
CA GLU A 310 -27.14 -7.23 -2.98
C GLU A 310 -28.11 -7.12 -4.17
N GLY A 311 -27.66 -7.53 -5.35
CA GLY A 311 -28.48 -7.61 -6.55
C GLY A 311 -27.80 -8.46 -7.61
N LEU A 312 -28.40 -9.60 -7.95
CA LEU A 312 -27.85 -10.67 -8.75
C LEU A 312 -27.84 -10.34 -10.26
N PHE A 313 -26.97 -9.43 -10.72
CA PHE A 313 -26.62 -9.25 -12.14
C PHE A 313 -25.27 -8.50 -12.29
N ALA A 314 -24.18 -9.05 -11.74
CA ALA A 314 -22.88 -8.37 -11.77
C ALA A 314 -21.70 -9.34 -11.55
N SER A 315 -21.18 -9.97 -12.61
CA SER A 315 -19.95 -10.78 -12.52
C SER A 315 -18.68 -10.08 -13.02
N LEU A 316 -18.77 -8.85 -13.55
CA LEU A 316 -17.59 -8.01 -13.86
C LEU A 316 -17.71 -6.58 -13.30
N LYS A 317 -18.94 -6.04 -13.19
CA LYS A 317 -19.23 -4.76 -12.52
C LYS A 317 -19.01 -4.81 -10.99
N LYS A 318 -19.23 -5.98 -10.36
CA LYS A 318 -19.05 -6.20 -8.92
C LYS A 318 -17.58 -6.14 -8.49
N TRP A 319 -16.65 -6.66 -9.31
CA TRP A 319 -15.22 -6.56 -9.03
C TRP A 319 -14.73 -5.11 -9.12
N LYS A 320 -15.18 -4.37 -10.15
CA LYS A 320 -14.93 -2.93 -10.35
C LYS A 320 -15.34 -2.08 -9.15
N GLU A 321 -16.60 -2.21 -8.73
CA GLU A 321 -17.14 -1.48 -7.59
C GLU A 321 -16.43 -1.91 -6.31
N ASN A 322 -16.19 -3.20 -6.10
CA ASN A 322 -15.47 -3.69 -4.92
C ASN A 322 -14.03 -3.17 -4.82
N LEU A 323 -13.28 -3.08 -5.92
CA LEU A 323 -11.90 -2.58 -5.89
C LEU A 323 -11.81 -1.09 -5.66
N GLN A 324 -12.59 -0.29 -6.40
CA GLN A 324 -12.65 1.15 -6.17
C GLN A 324 -13.16 1.45 -4.77
N HIS A 325 -14.15 0.69 -4.30
CA HIS A 325 -14.67 0.79 -2.95
C HIS A 325 -13.62 0.39 -1.90
N LYS A 326 -12.85 -0.68 -2.11
CA LYS A 326 -11.76 -1.09 -1.22
C LYS A 326 -10.65 -0.04 -1.14
N ARG A 327 -10.22 0.51 -2.29
CA ARG A 327 -9.27 1.64 -2.36
C ARG A 327 -9.80 2.83 -1.58
N GLN A 328 -11.02 3.26 -1.86
CA GLN A 328 -11.65 4.39 -1.17
C GLN A 328 -11.83 4.15 0.33
N LYS A 329 -12.22 2.94 0.75
CA LYS A 329 -12.31 2.55 2.16
C LYS A 329 -10.96 2.63 2.84
N LEU A 330 -9.90 2.13 2.21
CA LEU A 330 -8.54 2.20 2.74
C LEU A 330 -8.04 3.64 2.84
N ILE A 331 -8.31 4.49 1.83
CA ILE A 331 -8.07 5.95 1.91
C ILE A 331 -8.75 6.55 3.13
N LYS A 332 -10.01 6.20 3.40
CA LYS A 332 -10.73 6.70 4.58
C LYS A 332 -10.10 6.22 5.89
N VAL A 333 -9.68 4.95 5.97
CA VAL A 333 -8.94 4.41 7.13
C VAL A 333 -7.66 5.21 7.38
N TYR A 334 -6.81 5.36 6.37
CA TYR A 334 -5.53 6.06 6.52
C TYR A 334 -5.72 7.55 6.81
N LYS A 335 -6.75 8.21 6.26
CA LYS A 335 -7.12 9.59 6.63
C LYS A 335 -7.55 9.70 8.09
N MET A 336 -8.35 8.75 8.58
CA MET A 336 -8.75 8.70 9.98
C MET A 336 -7.53 8.48 10.88
N LEU A 337 -6.67 7.48 10.56
CA LEU A 337 -5.44 7.22 11.31
C LEU A 337 -4.55 8.47 11.36
N ASN A 338 -4.36 9.14 10.23
CA ASN A 338 -3.59 10.39 10.14
C ASN A 338 -4.17 11.47 11.05
N LYS A 339 -5.49 11.65 11.06
CA LYS A 339 -6.17 12.63 11.91
C LYS A 339 -5.95 12.31 13.39
N VAL A 340 -6.18 11.05 13.79
CA VAL A 340 -6.05 10.63 15.19
C VAL A 340 -4.60 10.78 15.65
N ILE A 341 -3.61 10.31 14.89
CA ILE A 341 -2.20 10.40 15.30
C ILE A 341 -1.68 11.84 15.29
N SER A 342 -2.04 12.65 14.29
CA SER A 342 -1.61 14.05 14.22
C SER A 342 -2.13 14.86 15.41
N SER A 343 -3.35 14.57 15.89
CA SER A 343 -3.89 15.20 17.10
C SER A 343 -3.10 14.91 18.38
N GLN A 344 -2.33 13.82 18.41
CA GLN A 344 -1.44 13.48 19.53
C GLN A 344 -0.08 14.16 19.36
N ILE A 345 0.47 14.14 18.14
CA ILE A 345 1.72 14.81 17.78
C ILE A 345 1.64 16.33 18.04
N GLU A 346 0.52 16.98 17.71
CA GLU A 346 0.34 18.42 17.93
C GLU A 346 0.37 18.83 19.41
N LYS A 347 0.10 17.89 20.34
CA LYS A 347 0.08 18.17 21.78
C LYS A 347 1.46 18.05 22.43
N VAL A 348 2.35 17.30 21.79
CA VAL A 348 3.62 16.87 22.39
C VAL A 348 4.69 16.79 21.31
N ASN A 349 5.74 17.61 21.47
CA ASN A 349 6.91 17.56 20.58
C ASN A 349 7.72 16.28 20.81
N ASP A 350 8.39 15.80 19.76
CA ASP A 350 9.32 14.65 19.81
C ASP A 350 8.71 13.38 20.42
N LEU A 351 7.44 13.13 20.09
CA LEU A 351 6.67 12.02 20.64
C LEU A 351 7.32 10.67 20.29
N GLN A 352 7.60 9.85 21.31
CA GLN A 352 8.13 8.50 21.21
C GLN A 352 7.36 7.57 22.15
N GLY A 353 7.17 6.32 21.76
CA GLY A 353 6.48 5.32 22.58
C GLY A 353 6.19 4.04 21.83
N SER A 354 5.19 3.29 22.31
CA SER A 354 4.76 2.03 21.69
C SER A 354 3.27 2.02 21.42
N PHE A 355 2.89 1.36 20.32
CA PHE A 355 1.49 1.12 19.99
C PHE A 355 1.06 -0.30 20.36
N THR A 356 -0.16 -0.42 20.87
CA THR A 356 -0.93 -1.66 20.84
C THR A 356 -2.12 -1.45 19.92
N PHE A 357 -2.16 -2.24 18.85
CA PHE A 357 -3.20 -2.19 17.84
C PHE A 357 -4.45 -2.91 18.34
N ILE A 358 -5.62 -2.29 18.17
CA ILE A 358 -6.91 -2.86 18.53
C ILE A 358 -7.65 -3.27 17.26
N SER A 359 -8.13 -4.51 17.24
CA SER A 359 -9.04 -5.05 16.23
C SER A 359 -10.19 -5.80 16.91
N TYR A 360 -11.22 -6.15 16.13
CA TYR A 360 -12.36 -6.93 16.62
C TYR A 360 -12.47 -8.25 15.89
N ASN A 361 -12.53 -9.35 16.64
CA ASN A 361 -12.77 -10.67 16.06
C ASN A 361 -14.27 -10.94 16.01
N LYS A 362 -14.84 -10.95 14.80
CA LYS A 362 -16.27 -11.20 14.58
C LYS A 362 -16.72 -12.62 14.96
N GLN A 363 -15.82 -13.60 14.99
CA GLN A 363 -16.12 -15.00 15.31
C GLN A 363 -16.14 -15.25 16.82
N THR A 364 -15.14 -14.72 17.55
CA THR A 364 -15.04 -14.91 19.00
C THR A 364 -15.76 -13.83 19.79
N HIS A 365 -16.19 -12.76 19.13
CA HIS A 365 -16.77 -11.56 19.72
C HIS A 365 -15.87 -10.85 20.74
N LYS A 366 -14.54 -10.97 20.59
CA LYS A 366 -13.56 -10.38 21.49
C LYS A 366 -12.74 -9.27 20.84
N ILE A 367 -12.18 -8.41 21.68
CA ILE A 367 -11.14 -7.48 21.26
C ILE A 367 -9.88 -8.29 20.99
N GLN A 368 -9.22 -8.00 19.87
CA GLN A 368 -7.93 -8.56 19.52
C GLN A 368 -6.86 -7.49 19.58
N LEU A 369 -5.84 -7.75 20.38
CA LEU A 369 -4.70 -6.86 20.56
C LEU A 369 -3.46 -7.42 19.87
N ARG A 370 -2.61 -6.52 19.35
CA ARG A 370 -1.31 -6.85 18.75
C ARG A 370 -0.30 -5.78 19.15
N ASN A 371 0.87 -6.19 19.61
CA ASN A 371 1.97 -5.29 19.95
C ASN A 371 3.31 -6.01 19.85
N LYS A 372 4.40 -5.29 20.10
CA LYS A 372 5.75 -5.86 20.07
C LYS A 372 5.93 -7.02 21.05
N GLN A 373 5.35 -6.95 22.25
CA GLN A 373 5.51 -7.94 23.31
C GLN A 373 4.94 -9.31 22.91
N SER A 374 3.85 -9.32 22.13
CA SER A 374 3.28 -10.54 21.54
C SER A 374 3.93 -10.93 20.21
N ASN A 375 5.01 -10.28 19.80
CA ASN A 375 5.55 -10.38 18.44
C ASN A 375 4.48 -10.10 17.35
N TYR A 376 3.52 -9.23 17.68
CA TYR A 376 2.33 -8.90 16.89
C TYR A 376 1.38 -10.08 16.59
N GLU A 377 1.56 -11.22 17.26
CA GLU A 377 0.57 -12.29 17.29
C GLU A 377 -0.67 -11.78 18.03
N PRO A 378 -1.88 -12.08 17.50
CA PRO A 378 -3.11 -11.61 18.11
C PRO A 378 -3.38 -12.34 19.42
N TYR A 379 -3.74 -11.58 20.45
CA TYR A 379 -4.28 -12.12 21.69
C TYR A 379 -5.63 -11.49 22.00
N ASP A 380 -6.55 -12.34 22.48
CA ASP A 380 -7.94 -11.96 22.70
C ASP A 380 -8.11 -11.39 24.12
N GLU A 381 -8.69 -10.20 24.22
CA GLU A 381 -9.12 -9.57 25.45
C GLU A 381 -10.64 -9.47 25.50
N SER A 382 -11.21 -9.77 26.68
CA SER A 382 -12.66 -9.61 26.89
C SER A 382 -13.07 -8.14 27.03
N LYS A 383 -12.20 -7.32 27.62
CA LYS A 383 -12.40 -5.89 27.85
C LYS A 383 -11.07 -5.17 28.05
N LEU A 384 -11.04 -3.87 27.75
CA LEU A 384 -9.92 -3.00 28.10
C LEU A 384 -10.15 -2.40 29.50
N ASP A 385 -9.10 -2.33 30.32
CA ASP A 385 -9.19 -1.71 31.65
C ASP A 385 -9.14 -0.17 31.55
N PRO A 386 -10.25 0.55 31.81
CA PRO A 386 -10.30 2.00 31.74
C PRO A 386 -9.71 2.69 32.98
N ASN A 387 -9.26 1.94 34.00
CA ASN A 387 -8.45 2.54 35.07
C ASN A 387 -7.06 2.93 34.57
N ILE A 388 -6.63 2.40 33.42
CA ILE A 388 -5.42 2.82 32.71
C ILE A 388 -5.78 4.02 31.82
N PRO A 389 -5.22 5.23 32.02
CA PRO A 389 -5.64 6.44 31.31
C PRO A 389 -5.54 6.35 29.78
N ALA A 390 -4.54 5.64 29.25
CA ALA A 390 -4.38 5.43 27.81
C ALA A 390 -5.50 4.55 27.23
N ASN A 391 -5.86 3.45 27.91
CA ASN A 391 -7.01 2.61 27.52
C ASN A 391 -8.31 3.40 27.59
N ASN A 392 -8.48 4.18 28.66
CA ASN A 392 -9.66 5.03 28.83
C ASN A 392 -9.75 6.07 27.71
N TRP A 393 -8.64 6.71 27.34
CA TRP A 393 -8.57 7.59 26.18
C TRP A 393 -8.99 6.86 24.90
N SER A 394 -8.42 5.68 24.63
CA SER A 394 -8.74 4.91 23.42
C SER A 394 -10.22 4.54 23.36
N LEU A 395 -10.79 4.09 24.46
CA LEU A 395 -12.23 3.82 24.57
C LEU A 395 -13.04 5.10 24.31
N ASN A 396 -12.71 6.23 24.97
CA ASN A 396 -13.44 7.50 24.87
C ASN A 396 -13.37 8.16 23.49
N GLN A 397 -12.23 8.03 22.81
CA GLN A 397 -12.03 8.59 21.47
C GLN A 397 -12.37 7.62 20.35
N LEU A 398 -12.78 6.39 20.67
CA LEU A 398 -12.89 5.30 19.71
C LEU A 398 -11.61 5.13 18.88
N SER A 399 -10.45 5.27 19.54
CA SER A 399 -9.16 5.12 18.90
C SER A 399 -8.92 3.64 18.57
N PRO A 400 -8.48 3.31 17.35
CA PRO A 400 -8.19 1.92 16.99
C PRO A 400 -6.86 1.42 17.57
N PHE A 401 -6.15 2.23 18.36
CA PHE A 401 -4.92 1.85 19.03
C PHE A 401 -4.85 2.42 20.45
N ILE A 402 -4.06 1.77 21.29
CA ILE A 402 -3.53 2.31 22.55
C ILE A 402 -2.11 2.77 22.27
N PHE A 403 -1.79 3.98 22.71
CA PHE A 403 -0.44 4.52 22.61
C PHE A 403 0.10 4.76 24.02
N ILE A 404 1.31 4.27 24.28
CA ILE A 404 1.98 4.42 25.56
C ILE A 404 3.27 5.22 25.31
N PRO A 405 3.31 6.51 25.67
CA PRO A 405 4.51 7.32 25.56
C PRO A 405 5.63 6.72 26.39
N LYS A 406 6.87 6.82 25.88
CA LYS A 406 8.07 6.45 26.64
C LYS A 406 8.33 7.40 27.81
N ASP A 407 7.93 8.66 27.67
CA ASP A 407 8.06 9.70 28.69
C ASP A 407 6.76 9.83 29.52
N GLU A 408 6.87 9.73 30.84
CA GLU A 408 5.74 9.92 31.75
C GLU A 408 5.12 11.31 31.68
N ILE A 409 5.91 12.36 31.40
CA ILE A 409 5.41 13.72 31.22
C ILE A 409 4.49 13.77 29.98
N HIS A 410 4.91 13.16 28.89
CA HIS A 410 4.09 13.05 27.68
C HIS A 410 2.79 12.27 27.96
N SER A 411 2.89 11.18 28.74
CA SER A 411 1.71 10.43 29.19
C SER A 411 0.73 11.30 29.98
N ARG A 412 1.22 12.13 30.92
CA ARG A 412 0.38 13.06 31.68
C ARG A 412 -0.23 14.13 30.76
N VAL A 413 0.53 14.73 29.85
CA VAL A 413 0.02 15.74 28.91
C VAL A 413 -1.11 15.16 28.07
N LEU A 414 -0.92 13.96 27.51
CA LEU A 414 -1.91 13.32 26.64
C LEU A 414 -3.14 12.82 27.41
N TYR A 415 -2.95 12.25 28.61
CA TYR A 415 -3.96 11.42 29.26
C TYR A 415 -4.45 11.89 30.62
N HIS A 416 -3.95 12.99 31.22
CA HIS A 416 -4.42 13.45 32.54
C HIS A 416 -5.94 13.64 32.64
N LYS A 417 -6.60 14.05 31.54
CA LYS A 417 -8.08 14.21 31.49
C LYS A 417 -8.84 12.89 31.50
N TYR A 418 -8.14 11.77 31.35
CA TYR A 418 -8.68 10.40 31.30
C TYR A 418 -8.20 9.57 32.49
N ASP A 419 -7.46 10.17 33.42
CA ASP A 419 -7.18 9.59 34.73
C ASP A 419 -8.34 9.91 35.67
N TYR A 420 -9.29 8.97 35.77
CA TYR A 420 -10.46 9.10 36.64
C TYR A 420 -10.23 8.48 38.03
N GLY A 421 -9.01 8.04 38.34
CA GLY A 421 -8.74 7.20 39.50
C GLY A 421 -9.51 5.87 39.43
N LYS A 422 -9.95 5.35 40.58
CA LYS A 422 -10.69 4.09 40.65
C LYS A 422 -12.12 4.27 40.15
N ILE A 423 -12.45 3.61 39.04
CA ILE A 423 -13.77 3.65 38.42
C ILE A 423 -14.61 2.46 38.89
N SER A 424 -15.93 2.63 39.03
CA SER A 424 -16.85 1.55 39.42
C SER A 424 -16.94 0.44 38.36
N ASP A 425 -17.05 -0.83 38.78
CA ASP A 425 -17.19 -1.98 37.88
C ASP A 425 -18.34 -1.84 36.88
N SER A 426 -19.47 -1.26 37.31
CA SER A 426 -20.62 -1.01 36.42
C SER A 426 -20.29 -0.05 35.28
N TYR A 427 -19.45 0.96 35.52
CA TYR A 427 -19.00 1.87 34.48
C TYR A 427 -17.97 1.20 33.56
N ILE A 428 -17.06 0.40 34.11
CA ILE A 428 -16.09 -0.39 33.32
C ILE A 428 -16.82 -1.31 32.34
N GLU A 429 -17.87 -2.00 32.82
CA GLU A 429 -18.71 -2.85 31.99
C GLU A 429 -19.45 -2.02 30.93
N SER A 430 -20.07 -0.90 31.34
CA SER A 430 -20.78 0.01 30.45
C SER A 430 -19.95 0.48 29.26
N ILE A 431 -18.73 0.98 29.51
CA ILE A 431 -17.88 1.56 28.46
C ILE A 431 -17.36 0.48 27.50
N ASN A 432 -17.02 -0.70 28.01
CA ASN A 432 -16.55 -1.80 27.19
C ASN A 432 -17.66 -2.41 26.35
N GLN A 433 -18.86 -2.61 26.92
CA GLN A 433 -20.02 -3.06 26.15
C GLN A 433 -20.39 -2.08 25.04
N SER A 434 -20.28 -0.78 25.32
CA SER A 434 -20.49 0.26 24.32
C SER A 434 -19.46 0.18 23.19
N TYR A 435 -18.19 0.06 23.54
CA TYR A 435 -17.09 -0.04 22.58
C TYR A 435 -17.22 -1.30 21.72
N LEU A 436 -17.48 -2.46 22.34
CA LEU A 436 -17.75 -3.72 21.65
C LEU A 436 -18.99 -3.64 20.75
N GLY A 437 -20.07 -3.00 21.20
CA GLY A 437 -21.27 -2.77 20.39
C GLY A 437 -20.97 -1.99 19.10
N ILE A 438 -20.13 -0.95 19.21
CA ILE A 438 -19.67 -0.17 18.05
C ILE A 438 -18.81 -1.02 17.12
N LEU A 439 -17.87 -1.81 17.66
CA LEU A 439 -16.98 -2.67 16.85
C LEU A 439 -17.68 -3.85 16.19
N SER A 440 -18.74 -4.37 16.80
CA SER A 440 -19.43 -5.59 16.39
C SER A 440 -20.63 -5.39 15.45
N ASP A 441 -20.88 -4.15 15.02
CA ASP A 441 -22.07 -3.73 14.29
C ASP A 441 -23.41 -3.91 15.02
N ASN A 442 -23.40 -4.43 16.25
CA ASN A 442 -24.55 -4.68 17.12
C ASN A 442 -24.67 -3.62 18.22
N ASP A 443 -24.52 -2.33 17.86
CA ASP A 443 -24.69 -1.21 18.80
C ASP A 443 -26.13 -1.20 19.32
N ASN A 444 -26.33 -1.82 20.48
CA ASN A 444 -27.63 -1.86 21.13
C ASN A 444 -27.88 -0.50 21.79
N LEU A 445 -28.58 0.37 21.05
CA LEU A 445 -29.01 1.70 21.49
C LEU A 445 -29.82 1.71 22.80
N THR A 446 -30.24 0.57 23.34
CA THR A 446 -30.93 0.53 24.65
C THR A 446 -30.02 0.83 25.84
N TYR A 447 -28.70 0.68 25.72
CA TYR A 447 -27.76 0.97 26.81
C TYR A 447 -27.34 2.45 26.83
N TRP A 448 -28.31 3.34 27.03
CA TRP A 448 -28.07 4.78 27.20
C TRP A 448 -27.51 5.09 28.60
N SER A 449 -26.19 5.08 28.76
CA SER A 449 -25.53 5.60 29.95
C SER A 449 -24.99 7.03 29.73
N LYS A 450 -24.92 7.85 30.78
CA LYS A 450 -24.26 9.18 30.72
C LYS A 450 -22.80 9.10 30.24
N ALA A 451 -22.16 7.95 30.40
CA ALA A 451 -20.83 7.66 29.87
C ALA A 451 -20.85 7.57 28.33
N LEU A 452 -21.79 6.78 27.76
CA LEU A 452 -22.02 6.68 26.31
C LEU A 452 -22.29 8.07 25.69
N HIS A 453 -23.06 8.92 26.37
CA HIS A 453 -23.30 10.30 25.95
C HIS A 453 -22.00 11.13 25.91
N LYS A 454 -21.08 10.99 26.87
CA LYS A 454 -19.78 11.68 26.85
C LYS A 454 -18.88 11.17 25.72
N LEU A 455 -18.77 9.85 25.55
CA LEU A 455 -18.08 9.18 24.43
C LEU A 455 -18.56 9.67 23.06
N ARG A 456 -19.88 9.68 22.85
CA ARG A 456 -20.48 10.13 21.59
C ARG A 456 -20.38 11.63 21.39
N LYS A 457 -20.33 12.44 22.45
CA LYS A 457 -20.10 13.90 22.37
C LYS A 457 -18.67 14.24 21.95
N SER A 458 -17.65 13.47 22.37
CA SER A 458 -16.26 13.67 21.94
C SER A 458 -16.01 13.25 20.49
N ALA A 459 -16.70 12.22 19.98
CA ALA A 459 -16.62 11.84 18.57
C ALA A 459 -17.29 12.86 17.61
N ASN A 460 -18.21 13.70 18.13
CA ASN A 460 -19.09 14.58 17.36
C ASN A 460 -18.89 16.09 17.62
N GLN A 461 -17.72 16.57 18.04
CA GLN A 461 -17.49 18.01 18.01
C GLN A 461 -17.20 18.48 16.58
N PRO A 462 -18.10 19.25 15.92
CA PRO A 462 -17.63 20.15 14.86
C PRO A 462 -16.63 21.10 15.51
N LYS A 463 -15.51 21.35 14.82
CA LYS A 463 -14.64 22.48 15.18
C LYS A 463 -15.54 23.71 15.20
N GLU A 464 -15.79 24.26 16.38
CA GLU A 464 -16.21 25.66 16.47
C GLU A 464 -15.09 26.44 15.77
N ILE A 465 -15.46 27.11 14.70
CA ILE A 465 -14.65 28.17 14.13
C ILE A 465 -14.64 29.23 15.23
N GLU A 466 -13.56 29.30 16.01
CA GLU A 466 -13.29 30.43 16.88
C GLU A 466 -13.05 31.65 15.97
N ASN A 467 -14.13 32.40 15.72
CA ASN A 467 -14.01 33.81 15.40
C ASN A 467 -13.74 34.53 16.72
N VAL A 468 -12.46 34.82 17.01
CA VAL A 468 -12.00 36.05 17.66
C VAL A 468 -10.68 36.48 17.04
#